data_AF-A0A1G9PRV3-F1
#
_entry.id   AF-A0A1G9PRV3-F1
#
_cell.length_a   1.000
_cell.length_b   1.000
_cell.length_c   1.000
_cell.angle_alpha   90.00
_cell.angle_beta   90.00
_cell.angle_gamma   90.00
#
_symmetry.space_group_name_H-M   'P 1'
#
loop_
_entity.id
_entity.type
_entity.pdbx_description
1 polymer ?
#
loop_
_entity_poly.entity_id
_entity_poly.type
_entity_poly.pdbx_seq_one_letter_code
_entity_poly.pdbx_strand_id
1 'polypeptide(L)'
;MSAPVCLPQWGHTWVDLPVLRLPMPEEELIPCATGCFQLPIAIDTPEDPVERAVHRWFLGHHGAFLVWRFLSASLDRLIREPDSQLVRQAALGYDAYSVMLAYSGSCSREVYEDVIRPMMVTFDPAFSGRWARDHEPLPGLLRRARAALGPVAAAPLTSASKANLVAHMEVMRRLVPGGPSLLRESGRARMSTTDAERARFDEFFLVSRENVCVSRYRAHRAAVLSAIGHDLAKQPLSPEYGETLRTFATRL
;
A
#
# COMPACT_ATOMS: atom_id res chain seq x y z
N MET A 1 28.16 -5.29 -8.51
CA MET A 1 28.44 -4.83 -7.13
C MET A 1 27.22 -4.06 -6.66
N SER A 2 26.41 -4.64 -5.77
CA SER A 2 25.26 -3.94 -5.20
C SER A 2 25.77 -2.86 -4.24
N ALA A 3 25.30 -1.63 -4.41
CA ALA A 3 25.60 -0.54 -3.48
C ALA A 3 25.21 -0.95 -2.05
N PRO A 4 25.93 -0.49 -1.00
CA PRO A 4 25.52 -0.72 0.37
C PRO A 4 24.12 -0.15 0.56
N VAL A 5 23.21 -1.02 0.97
CA VAL A 5 21.81 -0.69 1.13
C VAL A 5 21.66 0.06 2.45
N CYS A 6 21.70 1.39 2.40
CA CYS A 6 21.38 2.23 3.55
C CYS A 6 19.97 1.88 4.03
N LEU A 7 19.84 1.42 5.28
CA LEU A 7 18.53 1.23 5.91
C LEU A 7 17.94 2.62 6.17
N PRO A 8 16.65 2.85 5.86
CA PRO A 8 15.99 4.10 6.22
C PRO A 8 16.03 4.25 7.75
N GLN A 9 16.73 5.25 8.28
CA GLN A 9 16.91 5.38 9.73
C GLN A 9 15.62 5.84 10.44
N TRP A 10 14.73 6.54 9.73
CA TRP A 10 13.58 7.21 10.34
C TRP A 10 12.47 6.27 10.81
N GLY A 11 12.05 5.28 10.02
CA GLY A 11 10.90 4.45 10.41
C GLY A 11 11.20 3.45 11.54
N HIS A 12 12.46 3.01 11.66
CA HIS A 12 12.87 2.04 12.69
C HIS A 12 12.85 2.62 14.10
N THR A 13 12.76 3.94 14.27
CA THR A 13 12.57 4.55 15.60
C THR A 13 11.14 4.42 16.12
N TRP A 14 10.17 4.06 15.25
CA TRP A 14 8.74 4.04 15.58
C TRP A 14 8.10 2.66 15.46
N VAL A 15 8.65 1.78 14.63
CA VAL A 15 8.09 0.45 14.39
C VAL A 15 9.19 -0.56 14.09
N ASP A 16 9.07 -1.75 14.66
CA ASP A 16 9.89 -2.90 14.30
C ASP A 16 9.27 -3.63 13.10
N LEU A 17 9.53 -3.09 11.91
CA LEU A 17 9.15 -3.72 10.64
C LEU A 17 10.38 -3.87 9.72
N PRO A 18 10.44 -4.95 8.93
CA PRO A 18 11.49 -5.11 7.93
C PRO A 18 11.33 -4.05 6.84
N VAL A 19 12.45 -3.56 6.31
CA VAL A 19 12.42 -2.66 5.14
C VAL A 19 11.84 -3.41 3.94
N LEU A 20 10.72 -2.91 3.41
CA LEU A 20 10.07 -3.44 2.23
C LEU A 20 10.89 -3.08 0.99
N ARG A 21 11.50 -4.08 0.36
CA ARG A 21 12.26 -3.88 -0.87
C ARG A 21 11.37 -4.03 -2.07
N LEU A 22 11.32 -2.99 -2.90
CA LEU A 22 10.57 -2.98 -4.15
C LEU A 22 11.44 -2.41 -5.27
N PRO A 23 11.28 -2.85 -6.52
CA PRO A 23 11.82 -2.10 -7.65
C PRO A 23 11.07 -0.78 -7.82
N MET A 24 11.54 0.07 -8.75
CA MET A 24 10.72 1.19 -9.20
C MET A 24 9.40 0.67 -9.81
N PRO A 25 8.30 1.46 -9.80
CA PRO A 25 6.99 0.98 -10.28
C PRO A 25 7.00 0.36 -11.69
N GLU A 26 7.80 0.92 -12.60
CA GLU A 26 7.91 0.47 -14.01
C GLU A 26 9.02 -0.56 -14.24
N GLU A 27 9.84 -0.83 -13.22
CA GLU A 27 10.93 -1.80 -13.32
C GLU A 27 10.44 -3.22 -13.05
N GLU A 28 10.98 -4.17 -13.82
CA GLU A 28 10.71 -5.59 -13.66
C GLU A 28 11.48 -6.20 -12.48
N LEU A 29 10.99 -7.34 -11.99
CA LEU A 29 11.73 -8.15 -11.02
C LEU A 29 12.83 -8.91 -11.75
N ILE A 30 14.03 -8.96 -11.15
CA ILE A 30 15.15 -9.69 -11.74
C ILE A 30 15.14 -11.19 -11.36
N PRO A 31 15.77 -12.08 -12.15
CA PRO A 31 16.03 -13.45 -11.73
C PRO A 31 16.85 -13.48 -10.43
N CYS A 32 16.65 -14.52 -9.62
CA CYS A 32 17.44 -14.71 -8.40
C CYS A 32 18.84 -15.21 -8.77
N ALA A 33 19.87 -14.62 -8.16
CA ALA A 33 21.21 -15.19 -8.20
C ALA A 33 21.23 -16.54 -7.47
N THR A 34 22.12 -17.44 -7.89
CA THR A 34 22.35 -18.73 -7.25
C THR A 34 22.73 -18.50 -5.77
N GLY A 35 22.02 -19.13 -4.84
CA GLY A 35 22.25 -18.93 -3.41
C GLY A 35 21.57 -17.70 -2.80
N CYS A 36 20.62 -17.05 -3.50
CA CYS A 36 19.67 -16.15 -2.83
C CYS A 36 18.73 -16.97 -1.92
N PHE A 37 19.19 -17.21 -0.68
CA PHE A 37 18.41 -17.88 0.35
C PHE A 37 17.20 -17.05 0.77
N GLN A 38 16.08 -17.73 1.02
CA GLN A 38 14.90 -17.14 1.65
C GLN A 38 15.21 -16.92 3.13
N LEU A 39 15.72 -15.76 3.49
CA LEU A 39 15.69 -15.37 4.90
C LEU A 39 14.22 -15.25 5.30
N PRO A 40 13.75 -15.98 6.32
CA PRO A 40 12.39 -15.83 6.79
C PRO A 40 12.21 -14.39 7.28
N ILE A 41 11.18 -13.73 6.77
CA ILE A 41 10.80 -12.39 7.20
C ILE A 41 9.72 -12.59 8.26
N ALA A 42 10.11 -12.45 9.53
CA ALA A 42 9.18 -12.45 10.65
C ALA A 42 8.64 -11.02 10.85
N ILE A 43 7.34 -10.93 11.13
CA ILE A 43 6.65 -9.68 11.46
C ILE A 43 5.74 -10.01 12.63
N ASP A 44 6.05 -9.44 13.79
CA ASP A 44 5.29 -9.62 15.01
C ASP A 44 4.39 -8.41 15.25
N THR A 45 3.12 -8.67 15.59
CA THR A 45 2.15 -7.61 15.91
C THR A 45 2.29 -7.23 17.39
N PRO A 46 2.45 -5.94 17.72
CA PRO A 46 2.47 -5.49 19.10
C PRO A 46 1.15 -5.74 19.85
N GLU A 47 1.27 -6.08 21.14
CA GLU A 47 0.12 -6.28 22.03
C GLU A 47 -0.44 -4.95 22.58
N ASP A 48 0.41 -3.93 22.76
CA ASP A 48 -0.04 -2.60 23.17
C ASP A 48 -0.94 -1.98 22.07
N PRO A 49 -2.14 -1.43 22.42
CA PRO A 49 -3.05 -0.89 21.43
C PRO A 49 -2.51 0.29 20.61
N VAL A 50 -1.68 1.15 21.21
CA VAL A 50 -1.12 2.33 20.53
C VAL A 50 0.02 1.90 19.61
N GLU A 51 0.93 1.04 20.09
CA GLU A 51 1.98 0.45 19.26
C GLU A 51 1.39 -0.36 18.10
N ARG A 52 0.31 -1.13 18.35
CA ARG A 52 -0.40 -1.86 17.30
C ARG A 52 -1.03 -0.92 16.27
N ALA A 53 -1.56 0.23 16.68
CA ALA A 53 -2.08 1.23 15.75
C ALA A 53 -0.98 1.78 14.83
N VAL A 54 0.19 2.11 15.37
CA VAL A 54 1.37 2.51 14.59
C VAL A 54 1.83 1.38 13.68
N HIS A 55 1.91 0.15 14.19
CA HIS A 55 2.27 -1.03 13.41
C HIS A 55 1.30 -1.24 12.23
N ARG A 56 -0.01 -1.20 12.46
CA ARG A 56 -1.04 -1.30 11.42
C ARG A 56 -0.93 -0.17 10.40
N TRP A 57 -0.63 1.05 10.85
CA TRP A 57 -0.39 2.18 9.95
C TRP A 57 0.72 1.86 8.96
N PHE A 58 1.89 1.41 9.42
CA PHE A 58 3.02 1.10 8.53
C PHE A 58 2.80 -0.18 7.71
N LEU A 59 2.40 -1.29 8.35
CA LEU A 59 2.21 -2.59 7.69
C LEU A 59 1.07 -2.54 6.66
N GLY A 60 0.00 -1.80 6.94
CA GLY A 60 -1.07 -1.56 5.98
C GLY A 60 -0.60 -0.82 4.73
N HIS A 61 0.31 0.15 4.89
CA HIS A 61 0.93 0.83 3.75
C HIS A 61 1.89 -0.09 2.99
N HIS A 62 2.67 -0.96 3.66
CA HIS A 62 3.43 -2.02 2.97
C HIS A 62 2.53 -2.90 2.10
N GLY A 63 1.39 -3.32 2.64
CA GLY A 63 0.37 -4.04 1.90
C GLY A 63 -0.17 -3.21 0.72
N ALA A 64 -0.42 -1.91 0.90
CA ALA A 64 -0.87 -1.02 -0.16
C ALA A 64 0.16 -0.91 -1.31
N PHE A 65 1.47 -0.79 -1.03
CA PHE A 65 2.51 -0.79 -2.07
C PHE A 65 2.47 -2.06 -2.92
N LEU A 66 2.32 -3.23 -2.29
CA LEU A 66 2.22 -4.52 -2.97
C LEU A 66 0.94 -4.60 -3.83
N VAL A 67 -0.19 -4.12 -3.29
CA VAL A 67 -1.47 -4.08 -4.01
C VAL A 67 -1.42 -3.11 -5.18
N TRP A 68 -0.79 -1.93 -5.05
CA TRP A 68 -0.65 -0.97 -6.14
C TRP A 68 0.21 -1.49 -7.29
N ARG A 69 1.30 -2.20 -6.98
CA ARG A 69 2.09 -2.88 -8.02
C ARG A 69 1.28 -3.94 -8.75
N PHE A 70 0.51 -4.76 -8.02
CA PHE A 70 -0.40 -5.73 -8.62
C PHE A 70 -1.48 -5.08 -9.49
N LEU A 71 -2.11 -4.01 -9.00
CA LEU A 71 -3.12 -3.25 -9.75
C LEU A 71 -2.55 -2.64 -11.01
N SER A 72 -1.37 -2.02 -10.93
CA SER A 72 -0.69 -1.44 -12.09
C SER A 72 -0.45 -2.48 -13.17
N ALA A 73 0.14 -3.63 -12.81
CA ALA A 73 0.38 -4.73 -13.75
C ALA A 73 -0.92 -5.32 -14.33
N SER A 74 -1.95 -5.47 -13.50
CA SER A 74 -3.25 -6.03 -13.91
C SER A 74 -3.98 -5.09 -14.87
N LEU A 75 -4.03 -3.79 -14.58
CA LEU A 75 -4.67 -2.79 -15.43
C LEU A 75 -3.91 -2.60 -16.75
N ASP A 76 -2.58 -2.58 -16.69
CA ASP A 76 -1.73 -2.47 -17.87
C ASP A 76 -1.91 -3.68 -18.81
N ARG A 77 -1.96 -4.90 -18.27
CA ARG A 77 -2.29 -6.10 -19.05
C ARG A 77 -3.70 -6.03 -19.62
N LEU A 78 -4.68 -5.63 -18.82
CA LEU A 78 -6.09 -5.52 -19.23
C LEU A 78 -6.31 -4.51 -20.37
N ILE A 79 -5.49 -3.47 -20.47
CA ILE A 79 -5.50 -2.51 -21.59
C ILE A 79 -5.08 -3.19 -22.90
N ARG A 80 -4.07 -4.08 -22.84
CA ARG A 80 -3.56 -4.80 -24.03
C ARG A 80 -4.42 -5.99 -24.42
N GLU A 81 -4.90 -6.72 -23.43
CA GLU A 81 -5.59 -8.00 -23.56
C GLU A 81 -6.90 -7.95 -22.74
N PRO A 82 -7.97 -7.31 -23.25
CA PRO A 82 -9.24 -7.25 -22.53
C PRO A 82 -9.80 -8.65 -22.27
N ASP A 83 -9.83 -9.06 -21.00
CA ASP A 83 -10.30 -10.38 -20.59
C ASP A 83 -11.09 -10.30 -19.27
N SER A 84 -12.15 -11.11 -19.18
CA SER A 84 -13.07 -11.10 -18.03
C SER A 84 -12.41 -11.56 -16.72
N GLN A 85 -11.42 -12.46 -16.79
CA GLN A 85 -10.68 -12.90 -15.61
C GLN A 85 -9.73 -11.79 -15.14
N LEU A 86 -9.06 -11.09 -16.06
CA LEU A 86 -8.25 -9.92 -15.73
C LEU A 86 -9.10 -8.78 -15.12
N VAL A 87 -10.33 -8.57 -15.59
CA VAL A 87 -11.27 -7.62 -14.95
C VAL A 87 -11.54 -8.02 -13.50
N ARG A 88 -11.83 -9.29 -13.23
CA ARG A 88 -12.07 -9.79 -11.86
C ARG A 88 -10.83 -9.66 -10.98
N GLN A 89 -9.63 -9.90 -11.52
CA GLN A 89 -8.38 -9.73 -10.80
C GLN A 89 -8.12 -8.26 -10.44
N ALA A 90 -8.30 -7.33 -11.39
CA ALA A 90 -8.16 -5.91 -11.13
C ALA A 90 -9.20 -5.40 -10.10
N ALA A 91 -10.44 -5.90 -10.15
CA ALA A 91 -11.47 -5.61 -9.16
C ALA A 91 -11.05 -6.09 -7.75
N LEU A 92 -10.58 -7.35 -7.64
CA LEU A 92 -10.06 -7.90 -6.38
C LEU A 92 -8.88 -7.08 -5.82
N GLY A 93 -8.04 -6.50 -6.68
CA GLY A 93 -6.98 -5.59 -6.26
C GLY A 93 -7.52 -4.31 -5.60
N TYR A 94 -8.63 -3.75 -6.08
CA TYR A 94 -9.28 -2.61 -5.44
C TYR A 94 -9.96 -2.99 -4.12
N ASP A 95 -10.54 -4.19 -4.04
CA ASP A 95 -11.12 -4.71 -2.80
C ASP A 95 -10.01 -4.91 -1.74
N ALA A 96 -8.88 -5.52 -2.14
CA ALA A 96 -7.70 -5.66 -1.29
C ALA A 96 -7.15 -4.30 -0.85
N TYR A 97 -7.11 -3.30 -1.73
CA TYR A 97 -6.69 -1.95 -1.34
C TYR A 97 -7.64 -1.31 -0.33
N SER A 98 -8.95 -1.58 -0.43
CA SER A 98 -9.93 -1.14 0.57
C SER A 98 -9.66 -1.76 1.93
N VAL A 99 -9.26 -3.03 1.97
CA VAL A 99 -8.79 -3.68 3.21
C VAL A 99 -7.56 -2.98 3.77
N MET A 100 -6.56 -2.63 2.93
CA MET A 100 -5.35 -1.95 3.39
C MET A 100 -5.67 -0.57 4.00
N LEU A 101 -6.61 0.18 3.42
CA LEU A 101 -7.09 1.45 3.95
C LEU A 101 -7.78 1.28 5.31
N ALA A 102 -8.71 0.33 5.41
CA ALA A 102 -9.40 0.06 6.66
C ALA A 102 -8.46 -0.44 7.76
N TYR A 103 -7.50 -1.29 7.39
CA TYR A 103 -6.48 -1.85 8.27
C TYR A 103 -5.56 -0.75 8.84
N SER A 104 -4.94 0.02 7.95
CA SER A 104 -4.03 1.12 8.34
C SER A 104 -4.76 2.20 9.14
N GLY A 105 -5.99 2.55 8.75
CA GLY A 105 -6.77 3.57 9.42
C GLY A 105 -7.51 3.11 10.67
N SER A 106 -7.33 1.87 11.15
CA SER A 106 -8.20 1.23 12.17
C SER A 106 -8.09 1.77 13.60
N CYS A 107 -7.16 2.68 13.86
CA CYS A 107 -7.00 3.32 15.16
C CYS A 107 -8.20 4.21 15.54
N SER A 108 -8.25 4.60 16.81
CA SER A 108 -9.14 5.68 17.23
C SER A 108 -8.64 7.02 16.68
N ARG A 109 -9.50 8.04 16.75
CA ARG A 109 -9.15 9.38 16.33
C ARG A 109 -8.07 9.98 17.23
N GLU A 110 -8.16 9.74 18.53
CA GLU A 110 -7.22 10.22 19.54
C GLU A 110 -5.81 9.69 19.25
N VAL A 111 -5.67 8.37 19.01
CA VAL A 111 -4.37 7.79 18.63
C VAL A 111 -3.85 8.37 17.31
N TYR A 112 -4.72 8.63 16.35
CA TYR A 112 -4.30 9.27 15.11
C TYR A 112 -3.79 10.70 15.33
N GLU A 113 -4.54 11.52 16.07
CA GLU A 113 -4.21 12.94 16.32
C GLU A 113 -3.01 13.12 17.24
N ASP A 114 -2.83 12.25 18.24
CA ASP A 114 -1.80 12.39 19.28
C ASP A 114 -0.50 11.65 18.95
N VAL A 115 -0.54 10.63 18.08
CA VAL A 115 0.62 9.77 17.78
C VAL A 115 0.96 9.77 16.29
N ILE A 116 0.05 9.28 15.44
CA ILE A 116 0.35 9.04 14.02
C ILE A 116 0.55 10.35 13.24
N ARG A 117 -0.35 11.32 13.40
CA ARG A 117 -0.29 12.60 12.69
C ARG A 117 0.94 13.42 13.11
N PRO A 118 1.30 13.55 14.41
CA PRO A 118 2.54 14.20 14.84
C PRO A 118 3.80 13.54 14.28
N MET A 119 3.86 12.20 14.18
CA MET A 119 4.96 11.51 13.51
C MET A 119 5.09 11.93 12.03
N MET A 120 3.98 11.97 11.30
CA MET A 120 3.97 12.40 9.89
C MET A 120 4.41 13.86 9.75
N VAL A 121 3.89 14.77 10.58
CA VAL A 121 4.22 16.20 10.57
C VAL A 121 5.69 16.45 10.92
N THR A 122 6.21 15.70 11.91
CA THR A 122 7.62 15.81 12.33
C THR A 122 8.55 15.36 11.20
N PHE A 123 8.16 14.33 10.45
CA PHE A 123 8.93 13.88 9.29
C PHE A 123 8.85 14.89 8.13
N ASP A 124 7.64 15.34 7.78
CA ASP A 124 7.43 16.41 6.81
C ASP A 124 6.08 17.12 7.02
N PRO A 125 6.05 18.45 7.18
CA PRO A 125 4.80 19.20 7.40
C PRO A 125 3.83 19.12 6.21
N ALA A 126 4.29 18.75 5.01
CA ALA A 126 3.48 18.59 3.82
C ALA A 126 3.10 17.11 3.53
N PHE A 127 3.44 16.18 4.43
CA PHE A 127 3.36 14.74 4.18
C PHE A 127 2.02 14.29 3.57
N SER A 128 2.08 13.50 2.50
CA SER A 128 0.88 13.14 1.74
C SER A 128 0.97 11.80 1.06
N GLY A 129 -0.15 11.05 1.08
CA GLY A 129 -0.35 9.88 0.22
C GLY A 129 -0.21 10.17 -1.28
N ARG A 130 -0.33 11.44 -1.70
CA ARG A 130 -0.07 11.86 -3.10
C ARG A 130 1.37 11.62 -3.53
N TRP A 131 2.29 11.46 -2.59
CA TRP A 131 3.71 11.23 -2.88
C TRP A 131 4.03 9.76 -3.23
N ALA A 132 3.09 8.84 -3.04
CA ALA A 132 3.27 7.43 -3.37
C ALA A 132 3.51 7.21 -4.87
N ARG A 133 4.71 6.72 -5.23
CA ARG A 133 5.10 6.44 -6.62
C ARG A 133 4.21 5.38 -7.27
N ASP A 134 3.89 4.30 -6.56
CA ASP A 134 3.14 3.17 -7.14
C ASP A 134 1.65 3.46 -7.29
N HIS A 135 1.10 4.44 -6.56
CA HIS A 135 -0.30 4.84 -6.67
C HIS A 135 -0.53 5.83 -7.83
N GLU A 136 0.44 6.70 -8.12
CA GLU A 136 0.30 7.78 -9.11
C GLU A 136 -0.21 7.33 -10.49
N PRO A 137 0.25 6.20 -11.08
CA PRO A 137 -0.22 5.76 -12.38
C PRO A 137 -1.67 5.24 -12.38
N LEU A 138 -2.19 4.80 -11.23
CA LEU A 138 -3.42 4.01 -11.14
C LEU A 138 -4.66 4.73 -11.69
N PRO A 139 -4.94 6.02 -11.40
CA PRO A 139 -6.10 6.70 -11.96
C PRO A 139 -6.07 6.76 -13.50
N GLY A 140 -4.88 6.96 -14.08
CA GLY A 140 -4.68 6.98 -15.53
C GLY A 140 -4.86 5.59 -16.15
N LEU A 141 -4.29 4.56 -15.52
CA LEU A 141 -4.45 3.16 -15.92
C LEU A 141 -5.91 2.71 -15.86
N LEU A 142 -6.62 3.00 -14.76
CA LEU A 142 -8.04 2.68 -14.59
C LEU A 142 -8.89 3.32 -15.69
N ARG A 143 -8.66 4.59 -16.01
CA ARG A 143 -9.37 5.28 -17.08
C ARG A 143 -9.17 4.60 -18.44
N ARG A 144 -7.93 4.27 -18.78
CA ARG A 144 -7.59 3.57 -20.05
C ARG A 144 -8.20 2.16 -20.09
N ALA A 145 -8.12 1.40 -19.01
CA ALA A 145 -8.71 0.06 -18.93
C ALA A 145 -10.23 0.09 -19.12
N ARG A 146 -10.94 1.02 -18.47
CA ARG A 146 -12.39 1.20 -18.67
C ARG A 146 -12.73 1.56 -20.12
N ALA A 147 -11.93 2.40 -20.76
CA ALA A 147 -12.13 2.77 -22.16
C ALA A 147 -11.93 1.56 -23.10
N ALA A 148 -10.91 0.72 -22.85
CA ALA A 148 -10.64 -0.48 -23.64
C ALA A 148 -11.75 -1.55 -23.51
N LEU A 149 -12.37 -1.67 -22.34
CA LEU A 149 -13.42 -2.66 -22.06
C LEU A 149 -14.82 -2.25 -22.53
N GLY A 150 -15.09 -0.94 -22.60
CA GLY A 150 -16.45 -0.42 -22.71
C GLY A 150 -17.25 -0.58 -21.40
N PRO A 151 -18.43 0.07 -21.31
CA PRO A 151 -19.15 0.25 -20.05
C PRO A 151 -19.63 -1.05 -19.39
N VAL A 152 -20.05 -2.04 -20.19
CA VAL A 152 -20.61 -3.31 -19.69
C VAL A 152 -19.51 -4.18 -19.08
N ALA A 153 -18.44 -4.46 -19.83
CA ALA A 153 -17.35 -5.29 -19.34
C ALA A 153 -16.54 -4.62 -18.21
N ALA A 154 -16.51 -3.28 -18.18
CA ALA A 154 -15.86 -2.53 -17.11
C ALA A 154 -16.69 -2.40 -15.81
N ALA A 155 -17.94 -2.89 -15.78
CA ALA A 155 -18.84 -2.67 -14.63
C ALA A 155 -18.28 -3.22 -13.30
N PRO A 156 -17.72 -4.44 -13.21
CA PRO A 156 -17.14 -4.95 -11.96
C PRO A 156 -15.97 -4.12 -11.46
N LEU A 157 -15.04 -3.77 -12.37
CA LEU A 157 -13.89 -2.92 -12.06
C LEU A 157 -14.33 -1.51 -11.61
N THR A 158 -15.37 -0.98 -12.24
CA THR A 158 -15.95 0.32 -11.88
C THR A 158 -16.60 0.29 -10.50
N SER A 159 -17.31 -0.78 -10.17
CA SER A 159 -17.90 -0.98 -8.84
C SER A 159 -16.82 -1.03 -7.76
N ALA A 160 -15.82 -1.91 -7.92
CA ALA A 160 -14.75 -2.10 -6.93
C ALA A 160 -13.93 -0.81 -6.70
N SER A 161 -13.57 -0.09 -7.76
CA SER A 161 -12.84 1.18 -7.62
C SER A 161 -13.69 2.31 -6.99
N LYS A 162 -15.02 2.31 -7.18
CA LYS A 162 -15.92 3.22 -6.45
C LYS A 162 -16.02 2.84 -4.97
N ALA A 163 -16.16 1.55 -4.67
CA ALA A 163 -16.16 1.06 -3.29
C ALA A 163 -14.86 1.41 -2.56
N ASN A 164 -13.72 1.27 -3.24
CA ASN A 164 -12.42 1.68 -2.71
C ASN A 164 -12.34 3.19 -2.42
N LEU A 165 -12.87 4.04 -3.30
CA LEU A 165 -12.97 5.48 -3.04
C LEU A 165 -13.81 5.77 -1.79
N VAL A 166 -14.95 5.09 -1.63
CA VAL A 166 -15.81 5.22 -0.44
C VAL A 166 -15.06 4.77 0.82
N ALA A 167 -14.35 3.64 0.79
CA ALA A 167 -13.53 3.18 1.91
C ALA A 167 -12.45 4.20 2.30
N HIS A 168 -11.76 4.80 1.32
CA HIS A 168 -10.79 5.87 1.57
C HIS A 168 -11.45 7.10 2.23
N MET A 169 -12.60 7.53 1.71
CA MET A 169 -13.34 8.66 2.26
C MET A 169 -13.82 8.40 3.70
N GLU A 170 -14.21 7.18 4.03
CA GLU A 170 -14.64 6.82 5.38
C GLU A 170 -13.49 6.87 6.39
N VAL A 171 -12.31 6.37 6.03
CA VAL A 171 -11.10 6.51 6.86
C VAL A 171 -10.79 7.99 7.09
N MET A 172 -10.82 8.81 6.03
CA MET A 172 -10.59 10.25 6.15
C MET A 172 -11.63 10.94 7.03
N ARG A 173 -12.91 10.58 6.90
CA ARG A 173 -14.01 11.14 7.70
C ARG A 173 -13.86 10.80 9.18
N ARG A 174 -13.38 9.59 9.50
CA ARG A 174 -13.16 9.15 10.88
C ARG A 174 -11.95 9.83 11.52
N LEU A 175 -10.81 9.85 10.82
CA LEU A 175 -9.54 10.29 11.40
C LEU A 175 -9.30 11.79 11.28
N VAL A 176 -9.89 12.45 10.28
CA VAL A 176 -9.68 13.89 10.00
C VAL A 176 -11.02 14.58 9.67
N PRO A 177 -12.01 14.60 10.58
CA PRO A 177 -13.32 15.16 10.29
C PRO A 177 -13.24 16.67 10.07
N GLY A 178 -13.43 17.11 8.81
CA GLY A 178 -13.44 18.53 8.44
C GLY A 178 -12.06 19.21 8.40
N GLY A 179 -10.98 18.50 8.73
CA GLY A 179 -9.62 19.04 8.70
C GLY A 179 -8.99 19.00 7.31
N PRO A 180 -8.23 20.03 6.89
CA PRO A 180 -7.44 19.96 5.66
C PRO A 180 -6.35 18.88 5.80
N SER A 181 -5.99 18.23 4.68
CA SER A 181 -4.80 17.36 4.69
C SER A 181 -3.54 18.18 4.92
N LEU A 182 -2.48 17.56 5.45
CA LEU A 182 -1.16 18.22 5.65
C LEU A 182 -0.65 18.89 4.36
N LEU A 183 -0.89 18.26 3.20
CA LEU A 183 -0.56 18.84 1.90
C LEU A 183 -1.32 20.14 1.59
N ARG A 184 -2.58 20.25 2.03
CA ARG A 184 -3.37 21.49 1.88
C ARG A 184 -2.92 22.54 2.88
N GLU A 185 -2.66 22.15 4.13
CA GLU A 185 -2.16 23.04 5.19
C GLU A 185 -0.82 23.68 4.82
N SER A 186 0.07 22.92 4.18
CA SER A 186 1.38 23.41 3.72
C SER A 186 1.34 24.30 2.47
N GLY A 187 0.19 24.47 1.83
CA GLY A 187 0.08 25.23 0.56
C GLY A 187 0.64 24.50 -0.69
N ARG A 188 1.23 23.31 -0.52
CA ARG A 188 1.83 22.50 -1.61
C ARG A 188 0.80 21.78 -2.49
N ALA A 189 -0.48 21.77 -2.10
CA ALA A 189 -1.53 21.03 -2.80
C ALA A 189 -1.68 21.33 -4.31
N ARG A 190 -1.34 22.54 -4.76
CA ARG A 190 -1.42 22.93 -6.18
C ARG A 190 -0.15 22.61 -7.00
N MET A 191 0.92 22.17 -6.34
CA MET A 191 2.19 21.89 -6.99
C MET A 191 2.26 20.43 -7.45
N SER A 192 3.15 20.14 -8.39
CA SER A 192 3.51 18.77 -8.76
C SER A 192 4.35 18.12 -7.67
N THR A 193 4.18 16.81 -7.50
CA THR A 193 5.00 16.01 -6.61
C THR A 193 6.41 15.87 -7.20
N THR A 194 7.42 16.21 -6.41
CA THR A 194 8.86 16.11 -6.74
C THR A 194 9.43 14.73 -6.42
N ASP A 195 10.59 14.38 -6.98
CA ASP A 195 11.27 13.12 -6.66
C ASP A 195 11.73 13.04 -5.19
N ALA A 196 12.08 14.16 -4.59
CA ALA A 196 12.44 14.23 -3.17
C ALA A 196 11.23 13.89 -2.27
N GLU A 197 10.05 14.43 -2.55
CA GLU A 197 8.81 14.11 -1.82
C GLU A 197 8.44 12.62 -1.93
N ARG A 198 8.64 12.04 -3.12
CA ARG A 198 8.41 10.61 -3.34
C ARG A 198 9.42 9.74 -2.59
N ALA A 199 10.70 10.13 -2.57
CA ALA A 199 11.73 9.43 -1.82
C ALA A 199 11.46 9.49 -0.31
N ARG A 200 11.00 10.66 0.20
CA ARG A 200 10.54 10.82 1.58
C ARG A 200 9.36 9.90 1.91
N PHE A 201 8.39 9.77 1.01
CA PHE A 201 7.27 8.86 1.21
C PHE A 201 7.72 7.40 1.36
N ASP A 202 8.64 6.96 0.51
CA ASP A 202 9.24 5.62 0.61
C ASP A 202 10.01 5.46 1.94
N GLU A 203 10.84 6.44 2.31
CA GLU A 203 11.61 6.44 3.56
C GLU A 203 10.71 6.36 4.80
N PHE A 204 9.66 7.18 4.87
CA PHE A 204 8.72 7.17 5.99
C PHE A 204 8.12 5.79 6.20
N PHE A 205 7.71 5.11 5.13
CA PHE A 205 7.10 3.79 5.20
C PHE A 205 8.12 2.65 5.13
N LEU A 206 9.41 2.88 5.39
CA LEU A 206 10.44 1.82 5.37
C LEU A 206 10.47 1.06 4.03
N VAL A 207 10.27 1.77 2.91
CA VAL A 207 10.38 1.22 1.56
C VAL A 207 11.74 1.63 0.98
N SER A 208 12.38 0.68 0.32
CA SER A 208 13.62 0.94 -0.40
C SER A 208 13.52 0.46 -1.83
N ARG A 209 13.91 1.36 -2.74
CA ARG A 209 13.92 1.15 -4.19
C ARG A 209 15.24 0.56 -4.63
N GLU A 210 15.21 -0.69 -5.08
CA GLU A 210 16.39 -1.42 -5.56
C GLU A 210 16.00 -2.50 -6.58
N ASN A 211 16.99 -3.07 -7.27
CA ASN A 211 16.75 -4.25 -8.09
C ASN A 211 16.39 -5.45 -7.19
N VAL A 212 15.11 -5.83 -7.19
CA VAL A 212 14.59 -6.92 -6.35
C VAL A 212 14.39 -8.18 -7.19
N CYS A 213 14.92 -9.30 -6.70
CA CYS A 213 14.70 -10.58 -7.35
C CYS A 213 13.33 -11.19 -7.01
N VAL A 214 12.83 -12.06 -7.90
CA VAL A 214 11.47 -12.66 -7.78
C VAL A 214 11.24 -13.35 -6.42
N SER A 215 12.20 -14.15 -5.93
CA SER A 215 12.07 -14.85 -4.64
C SER A 215 11.95 -13.89 -3.47
N ARG A 216 12.75 -12.82 -3.45
CA ARG A 216 12.73 -11.82 -2.38
C ARG A 216 11.42 -11.02 -2.37
N TYR A 217 10.94 -10.62 -3.55
CA TYR A 217 9.63 -9.98 -3.67
C TYR A 217 8.51 -10.89 -3.15
N ARG A 218 8.51 -12.17 -3.54
CA ARG A 218 7.54 -13.16 -3.05
C ARG A 218 7.62 -13.35 -1.54
N ALA A 219 8.81 -13.37 -0.96
CA ALA A 219 9.00 -13.48 0.49
C ALA A 219 8.43 -12.27 1.24
N HIS A 220 8.75 -11.04 0.83
CA HIS A 220 8.17 -9.83 1.43
C HIS A 220 6.65 -9.83 1.31
N ARG A 221 6.13 -10.15 0.12
CA ARG A 221 4.69 -10.21 -0.13
C ARG A 221 3.99 -11.23 0.76
N ALA A 222 4.54 -12.45 0.87
CA ALA A 222 3.98 -13.49 1.72
C ALA A 222 4.02 -13.08 3.20
N ALA A 223 5.14 -12.55 3.68
CA ALA A 223 5.29 -12.12 5.07
C ALA A 223 4.32 -11.00 5.44
N VAL A 224 4.23 -9.94 4.63
CA VAL A 224 3.33 -8.80 4.88
C VAL A 224 1.86 -9.24 4.88
N LEU A 225 1.41 -9.97 3.85
CA LEU A 225 0.01 -10.38 3.76
C LEU A 225 -0.36 -11.43 4.83
N SER A 226 0.57 -12.32 5.18
CA SER A 226 0.36 -13.27 6.28
C SER A 226 0.27 -12.57 7.63
N ALA A 227 1.12 -11.57 7.89
CA ALA A 227 1.10 -10.81 9.13
C ALA A 227 -0.21 -10.03 9.30
N ILE A 228 -0.65 -9.33 8.25
CA ILE A 228 -1.96 -8.65 8.24
C ILE A 228 -3.10 -9.67 8.46
N GLY A 229 -3.04 -10.82 7.79
CA GLY A 229 -4.05 -11.88 7.94
C GLY A 229 -4.10 -12.46 9.35
N HIS A 230 -2.96 -12.72 9.98
CA HIS A 230 -2.88 -13.20 11.36
C HIS A 230 -3.38 -12.17 12.36
N ASP A 231 -3.01 -10.91 12.20
CA ASP A 231 -3.52 -9.83 13.03
C ASP A 231 -5.04 -9.67 12.88
N LEU A 232 -5.59 -9.67 11.66
CA LEU A 232 -7.03 -9.62 11.43
C LEU A 232 -7.78 -10.85 12.00
N ALA A 233 -7.14 -12.02 12.07
CA ALA A 233 -7.74 -13.19 12.68
C ALA A 233 -7.81 -13.08 14.22
N LYS A 234 -6.81 -12.44 14.85
CA LYS A 234 -6.77 -12.21 16.30
C LYS A 234 -7.60 -10.99 16.72
N GLN A 235 -7.59 -9.93 15.92
CA GLN A 235 -8.14 -8.60 16.19
C GLN A 235 -8.96 -8.12 14.97
N PRO A 236 -10.14 -8.73 14.73
CA PRO A 236 -10.91 -8.53 13.51
C PRO A 236 -11.49 -7.11 13.40
N LEU A 237 -11.45 -6.55 12.19
CA LEU A 237 -12.11 -5.29 11.84
C LEU A 237 -13.46 -5.52 11.15
N SER A 238 -13.50 -6.51 10.26
CA SER A 238 -14.70 -7.01 9.60
C SER A 238 -14.44 -8.46 9.15
N PRO A 239 -15.43 -9.37 9.23
CA PRO A 239 -15.28 -10.74 8.75
C PRO A 239 -14.85 -10.84 7.28
N GLU A 240 -15.34 -9.93 6.44
CA GLU A 240 -15.10 -9.94 4.98
C GLU A 240 -13.64 -9.60 4.61
N TYR A 241 -12.93 -8.87 5.46
CA TYR A 241 -11.57 -8.44 5.18
C TYR A 241 -10.57 -9.59 5.21
N GLY A 242 -10.73 -10.53 6.14
CA GLY A 242 -9.90 -11.73 6.19
C GLY A 242 -10.11 -12.63 4.95
N GLU A 243 -11.36 -12.75 4.48
CA GLU A 243 -11.66 -13.51 3.26
C GLU A 243 -11.12 -12.84 1.99
N THR A 244 -11.29 -11.53 1.87
CA THR A 244 -10.75 -10.75 0.75
C THR A 244 -9.23 -10.90 0.68
N LEU A 245 -8.53 -10.78 1.81
CA LEU A 245 -7.08 -10.89 1.87
C LEU A 245 -6.59 -12.31 1.52
N ARG A 246 -7.26 -13.35 2.03
CA ARG A 246 -6.96 -14.74 1.66
C ARG A 246 -7.14 -14.96 0.16
N THR A 247 -8.25 -14.51 -0.40
CA THR A 247 -8.53 -14.63 -1.84
C THR A 247 -7.47 -13.90 -2.65
N PHE A 248 -7.12 -12.67 -2.28
CA PHE A 248 -6.07 -11.88 -2.92
C PHE A 248 -4.71 -12.59 -2.88
N ALA A 249 -4.29 -13.10 -1.71
CA ALA A 249 -3.02 -13.80 -1.55
C ALA A 249 -2.89 -15.03 -2.48
N THR A 250 -3.99 -15.74 -2.78
CA THR A 250 -3.97 -16.89 -3.71
C THR A 250 -3.87 -16.50 -5.19
N ARG A 251 -4.08 -15.23 -5.54
CA ARG A 251 -4.03 -14.72 -6.93
C ARG A 251 -2.72 -14.03 -7.27
N LEU A 252 -1.79 -13.96 -6.33
CA LEU A 252 -0.49 -13.30 -6.41
C LEU A 252 0.63 -14.29 -6.72
#